data_AF-A0A1Q3KCY9-F1
#
_entry.id   AF-A0A1Q3KCY9-F1
#
_cell.length_a   1.000
_cell.length_b   1.000
_cell.length_c   1.000
_cell.angle_alpha   90.00
_cell.angle_beta   90.00
_cell.angle_gamma   90.00
#
_symmetry.space_group_name_H-M   'P 1'
#
loop_
_entity.id
_entity.type
_entity.pdbx_description
1 polymer ?
#
loop_
_entity_poly.entity_id
_entity_poly.type
_entity_poly.pdbx_seq_one_letter_code
_entity_poly.pdbx_strand_id
1 'polypeptide(L)'
;MNVAKDLDVDLGRAAACEVRRLYGDLEVDALAERMGVAVETSDRDGGYGTVVVFADYTPRPPRIRLYRRAIEVLDGHLAGYPDRDRLPEGTRPLFLAHELFHHWEALHPGSRRSREQSEHAAGSFAMTLLGLTRHPEQLDRLARGAFQS
;
A
#
# COMPACT_ATOMS: atom_id res chain seq x y z
N MET A 1 17.15 -1.35 17.79
CA MET A 1 15.98 -0.50 17.45
C MET A 1 16.54 0.71 16.72
N ASN A 2 16.16 0.91 15.46
CA ASN A 2 16.80 1.90 14.58
C ASN A 2 15.88 3.13 14.53
N VAL A 3 16.27 4.22 15.19
CA VAL A 3 15.44 5.43 15.42
C VAL A 3 14.80 5.97 14.13
N ALA A 4 15.50 5.85 13.00
CA ALA A 4 14.95 6.27 11.69
C ALA A 4 13.72 5.46 11.27
N LYS A 5 13.73 4.14 11.49
CA LYS A 5 12.59 3.26 11.19
C LYS A 5 11.38 3.57 12.07
N ASP A 6 11.61 3.92 13.33
CA ASP A 6 10.52 4.26 14.26
C ASP A 6 9.81 5.56 13.81
N LEU A 7 10.56 6.56 13.32
CA LEU A 7 10.01 7.82 12.79
C LEU A 7 9.18 7.64 11.50
N ASP A 8 9.49 6.64 10.68
CA ASP A 8 8.73 6.30 9.47
C ASP A 8 7.41 5.62 9.81
N VAL A 9 7.46 4.69 10.76
CA VAL A 9 6.25 4.04 11.29
C VAL A 9 5.30 5.07 11.89
N ASP A 10 5.81 6.01 12.67
CA ASP A 10 5.02 7.08 13.29
C ASP A 10 4.38 8.01 12.24
N LEU A 11 5.09 8.35 11.15
CA LEU A 11 4.52 9.15 10.07
C LEU A 11 3.36 8.44 9.39
N GLY A 12 3.55 7.18 8.98
CA GLY A 12 2.49 6.41 8.32
C GLY A 12 1.25 6.28 9.19
N ARG A 13 1.44 6.01 10.48
CA ARG A 13 0.35 5.96 11.46
C ARG A 13 -0.35 7.30 11.61
N ALA A 14 0.40 8.39 11.75
CA ALA A 14 -0.15 9.73 11.90
C ALA A 14 -0.97 10.14 10.66
N ALA A 15 -0.44 9.87 9.47
CA ALA A 15 -1.15 10.12 8.21
C ALA A 15 -2.45 9.30 8.12
N ALA A 16 -2.45 8.02 8.52
CA ALA A 16 -3.66 7.20 8.51
C ALA A 16 -4.73 7.74 9.49
N CYS A 17 -4.32 8.17 10.69
CA CYS A 17 -5.20 8.82 11.66
C CYS A 17 -5.77 10.13 11.12
N GLU A 18 -4.95 10.95 10.47
CA GLU A 18 -5.40 12.19 9.84
C GLU A 18 -6.40 11.94 8.72
N VAL A 19 -6.10 11.00 7.81
CA VAL A 19 -6.99 10.61 6.72
C VAL A 19 -8.34 10.14 7.26
N ARG A 20 -8.36 9.25 8.27
CA ARG A 20 -9.61 8.85 8.94
C ARG A 20 -10.35 10.03 9.55
N ARG A 21 -9.64 10.98 10.18
CA ARG A 21 -10.26 12.18 10.76
C ARG A 21 -10.91 13.07 9.71
N LEU A 22 -10.30 13.18 8.52
CA LEU A 22 -10.77 14.05 7.43
C LEU A 22 -11.91 13.41 6.62
N TYR A 23 -11.84 12.11 6.35
CA TYR A 23 -12.73 11.43 5.41
C TYR A 23 -13.68 10.42 6.07
N GLY A 24 -13.49 10.12 7.36
CA GLY A 24 -14.22 9.09 8.08
C GLY A 24 -13.61 7.70 7.90
N ASP A 25 -14.31 6.67 8.40
CA ASP A 25 -13.91 5.27 8.27
C ASP A 25 -14.54 4.70 6.99
N LEU A 26 -13.93 5.05 5.85
CA LEU A 26 -14.34 4.59 4.52
C LEU A 26 -13.54 3.37 4.10
N GLU A 27 -14.18 2.48 3.33
CA GLU A 27 -13.46 1.49 2.55
C GLU A 27 -12.44 2.15 1.61
N VAL A 28 -11.31 1.49 1.38
CA VAL A 28 -10.15 2.10 0.71
C VAL A 28 -10.48 2.61 -0.69
N ASP A 29 -11.35 1.92 -1.43
CA ASP A 29 -11.85 2.37 -2.74
C ASP A 29 -12.64 3.68 -2.67
N ALA A 30 -13.58 3.76 -1.72
CA ALA A 30 -14.36 4.98 -1.49
C ALA A 30 -13.46 6.12 -0.99
N LEU A 31 -12.43 5.80 -0.20
CA LEU A 31 -11.42 6.77 0.21
C LEU A 31 -10.63 7.31 -0.98
N ALA A 32 -10.18 6.45 -1.90
CA ALA A 32 -9.45 6.87 -3.11
C ALA A 32 -10.29 7.84 -3.96
N GLU A 33 -11.57 7.52 -4.15
CA GLU A 33 -12.52 8.41 -4.83
C GLU A 33 -12.64 9.77 -4.12
N ARG A 34 -12.80 9.76 -2.78
CA ARG A 34 -12.90 10.99 -1.97
C ARG A 34 -11.63 11.84 -1.98
N MET A 35 -10.47 11.21 -2.12
CA MET A 35 -9.19 11.90 -2.29
C MET A 35 -8.95 12.37 -3.73
N GLY A 36 -9.87 12.10 -4.66
CA GLY A 36 -9.76 12.52 -6.05
C GLY A 36 -8.74 11.71 -6.85
N VAL A 37 -8.49 10.46 -6.46
CA VAL A 37 -7.53 9.56 -7.11
C VAL A 37 -8.28 8.55 -7.98
N ALA A 38 -7.98 8.54 -9.28
CA ALA A 38 -8.55 7.54 -10.19
C ALA A 38 -7.90 6.18 -9.95
N VAL A 39 -8.70 5.14 -9.69
CA VAL A 39 -8.20 3.76 -9.51
C VAL A 39 -8.44 2.96 -10.78
N GLU A 40 -7.39 2.38 -11.34
CA GLU A 40 -7.45 1.56 -12.55
C GLU A 40 -6.87 0.18 -12.29
N THR A 41 -7.39 -0.82 -13.00
CA THR A 41 -6.82 -2.18 -12.97
C THR A 41 -6.19 -2.50 -14.32
N SER A 42 -5.00 -3.08 -14.30
CA SER A 42 -4.23 -3.49 -15.49
C SER A 42 -3.97 -4.99 -15.48
N ASP A 43 -4.18 -5.62 -16.64
CA ASP A 43 -3.79 -7.02 -16.91
C ASP A 43 -2.35 -7.16 -17.41
N ARG A 44 -1.69 -6.05 -17.74
CA ARG A 44 -0.27 -6.09 -18.11
C ARG A 44 0.56 -6.51 -16.90
N ASP A 45 1.65 -7.22 -17.15
CA ASP A 45 2.64 -7.52 -16.11
C ASP A 45 3.18 -6.18 -15.58
N GLY A 46 3.15 -5.99 -14.25
CA GLY A 46 3.75 -4.84 -13.59
C GLY A 46 5.30 -4.87 -13.60
N GLY A 47 5.91 -5.72 -14.42
CA GLY A 47 7.34 -5.99 -14.37
C GLY A 47 8.20 -4.93 -15.07
N TYR A 48 9.18 -4.38 -14.35
CA TYR A 48 10.42 -3.88 -14.93
C TYR A 48 11.55 -4.84 -14.58
N GLY A 49 11.84 -5.82 -15.45
CA GLY A 49 12.91 -6.80 -15.22
C GLY A 49 12.60 -7.79 -14.10
N THR A 50 13.41 -7.81 -13.03
CA THR A 50 13.32 -8.79 -11.91
C THR A 50 12.41 -8.33 -10.76
N VAL A 51 11.82 -7.14 -10.83
CA VAL A 51 10.99 -6.57 -9.76
C VAL A 51 9.52 -6.64 -10.15
N VAL A 52 8.71 -7.25 -9.30
CA VAL A 52 7.25 -7.30 -9.43
C VAL A 52 6.66 -6.03 -8.83
N VAL A 53 5.83 -5.33 -9.60
CA VAL A 53 5.05 -4.18 -9.13
C VAL A 53 3.59 -4.58 -9.03
N PHE A 54 2.99 -4.37 -7.85
CA PHE A 54 1.58 -4.67 -7.59
C PHE A 54 0.68 -3.45 -7.80
N ALA A 55 1.23 -2.26 -7.60
CA ALA A 55 0.57 -1.00 -7.84
C ALA A 55 1.56 0.11 -8.21
N ASP A 56 1.09 1.13 -8.92
CA ASP A 56 1.83 2.38 -9.11
C ASP A 56 0.92 3.60 -8.93
N TYR A 57 1.45 4.63 -8.27
CA TYR A 57 0.85 5.96 -8.20
C TYR A 57 1.47 6.93 -9.21
N THR A 58 0.61 7.62 -9.97
CA THR A 58 0.97 8.72 -10.86
C THR A 58 0.33 10.02 -10.35
N PRO A 59 1.07 11.12 -10.12
CA PRO A 59 0.52 12.31 -9.46
C PRO A 59 -0.22 13.31 -10.37
N ARG A 60 -0.09 13.22 -11.70
CA ARG A 60 -0.66 14.22 -12.64
C ARG A 60 -1.18 13.57 -13.94
N PRO A 61 -2.50 13.39 -14.10
CA PRO A 61 -3.52 13.48 -13.05
C PRO A 61 -3.32 12.38 -11.98
N PRO A 62 -3.76 12.60 -10.72
CA PRO A 62 -3.69 11.58 -9.67
C PRO A 62 -4.36 10.28 -10.08
N ARG A 63 -3.60 9.19 -10.10
CA ARG A 63 -4.05 7.87 -10.52
C ARG A 63 -3.28 6.78 -9.82
N ILE A 64 -3.97 5.72 -9.42
CA ILE A 64 -3.37 4.48 -8.93
C ILE A 64 -3.72 3.37 -9.91
N ARG A 65 -2.71 2.68 -10.41
CA ARG A 65 -2.88 1.47 -11.22
C ARG A 65 -2.59 0.25 -10.36
N LEU A 66 -3.49 -0.72 -10.35
CA LEU A 66 -3.35 -2.02 -9.69
C LEU A 66 -3.10 -3.10 -10.74
N TYR A 67 -2.07 -3.91 -10.57
CA TYR A 67 -1.68 -4.98 -11.49
C TYR A 67 -2.38 -6.28 -11.09
N ARG A 68 -3.52 -6.57 -11.73
CA ARG A 68 -4.43 -7.66 -11.36
C ARG A 68 -3.70 -9.01 -11.26
N ARG A 69 -2.95 -9.37 -12.30
CA ARG A 69 -2.25 -10.65 -12.37
C ARG A 69 -1.22 -10.83 -11.26
N ALA A 70 -0.47 -9.78 -10.93
CA ALA A 70 0.50 -9.81 -9.85
C ALA A 70 -0.20 -10.02 -8.50
N ILE A 71 -1.31 -9.31 -8.27
CA ILE A 71 -2.12 -9.45 -7.04
C ILE A 71 -2.74 -10.85 -6.95
N GLU A 72 -3.33 -11.37 -8.02
CA GLU A 72 -3.92 -12.72 -8.07
C GLU A 72 -2.88 -13.80 -7.71
N VAL A 73 -1.66 -13.70 -8.24
CA VAL A 73 -0.56 -14.62 -7.92
C VAL A 73 -0.20 -14.56 -6.43
N LEU A 74 -0.11 -13.36 -5.85
CA LEU A 74 0.16 -13.21 -4.41
C LEU A 74 -1.00 -13.75 -3.56
N ASP A 75 -2.24 -13.47 -3.94
CA ASP A 75 -3.43 -13.93 -3.25
C ASP A 75 -3.55 -15.47 -3.25
N GLY A 76 -3.06 -16.14 -4.30
CA GLY A 76 -2.92 -17.60 -4.33
C GLY A 76 -2.03 -18.16 -3.21
N HIS A 77 -1.14 -17.33 -2.65
CA HIS A 77 -0.20 -17.70 -1.57
C HIS A 77 -0.62 -17.12 -0.21
N LEU A 78 -1.76 -16.42 -0.12
CA LEU A 78 -2.20 -15.74 1.09
C LEU A 78 -2.57 -16.68 2.24
N ALA A 79 -2.79 -17.96 1.96
CA ALA A 79 -3.12 -18.96 2.98
C ALA A 79 -2.08 -19.01 4.12
N GLY A 80 -0.81 -18.67 3.82
CA GLY A 80 0.29 -18.58 4.80
C GLY A 80 0.45 -17.22 5.47
N TYR A 81 -0.37 -16.21 5.14
CA TYR A 81 -0.27 -14.88 5.71
C TYR A 81 -1.05 -14.78 7.05
N PRO A 82 -0.40 -14.36 8.14
CA PRO A 82 -0.99 -14.31 9.48
C PRO A 82 -2.22 -13.41 9.61
N ASP A 83 -2.28 -12.30 8.87
CA ASP A 83 -3.39 -11.34 8.91
C ASP A 83 -4.40 -11.55 7.77
N ARG A 84 -4.39 -12.73 7.11
CA ARG A 84 -5.29 -13.01 5.97
C ARG A 84 -6.77 -12.75 6.30
N ASP A 85 -7.20 -13.02 7.55
CA ASP A 85 -8.59 -12.86 7.96
C ASP A 85 -9.00 -11.38 8.05
N ARG A 86 -8.03 -10.46 8.09
CA ARG A 86 -8.23 -9.01 8.00
C ARG A 86 -8.16 -8.49 6.56
N LEU A 87 -7.91 -9.36 5.60
CA LEU A 87 -7.87 -9.09 4.17
C LEU A 87 -8.88 -9.98 3.44
N PRO A 88 -10.20 -9.85 3.74
CA PRO A 88 -11.23 -10.72 3.17
C PRO A 88 -11.34 -10.60 1.64
N GLU A 89 -10.90 -9.48 1.08
CA GLU A 89 -10.87 -9.20 -0.37
C GLU A 89 -9.50 -9.47 -1.02
N GLY A 90 -8.61 -10.17 -0.31
CA GLY A 90 -7.22 -10.38 -0.73
C GLY A 90 -6.33 -9.17 -0.47
N THR A 91 -5.19 -9.10 -1.16
CA THR A 91 -4.16 -8.06 -0.93
C THR A 91 -4.41 -6.75 -1.66
N ARG A 92 -5.44 -6.67 -2.51
CA ARG A 92 -5.75 -5.47 -3.27
C ARG A 92 -5.93 -4.21 -2.39
N PRO A 93 -6.72 -4.21 -1.30
CA PRO A 93 -6.90 -3.01 -0.47
C PRO A 93 -5.59 -2.52 0.16
N LEU A 94 -4.67 -3.45 0.44
CA LEU A 94 -3.35 -3.11 0.98
C LEU A 94 -2.53 -2.29 -0.01
N PHE A 95 -2.40 -2.76 -1.25
CA PHE A 95 -1.63 -2.03 -2.26
C PHE A 95 -2.29 -0.69 -2.61
N LEU A 96 -3.62 -0.65 -2.64
CA LEU A 96 -4.32 0.62 -2.83
C LEU A 96 -4.06 1.61 -1.68
N ALA A 97 -4.13 1.15 -0.42
CA ALA A 97 -3.84 1.98 0.74
C ALA A 97 -2.38 2.46 0.75
N HIS A 98 -1.44 1.60 0.35
CA HIS A 98 -0.02 1.96 0.20
C HIS A 98 0.16 3.11 -0.79
N GLU A 99 -0.42 3.01 -1.99
CA GLU A 99 -0.32 4.08 -2.98
C GLU A 99 -1.08 5.35 -2.60
N LEU A 100 -2.16 5.24 -1.80
CA LEU A 100 -2.85 6.42 -1.25
C LEU A 100 -1.96 7.21 -0.27
N PHE A 101 -1.04 6.55 0.44
CA PHE A 101 -0.03 7.27 1.21
C PHE A 101 0.85 8.12 0.30
N HIS A 102 1.32 7.59 -0.83
CA HIS A 102 2.16 8.35 -1.77
C HIS A 102 1.41 9.55 -2.36
N HIS A 103 0.11 9.41 -2.57
CA HIS A 103 -0.75 10.54 -2.91
C HIS A 103 -0.82 11.57 -1.78
N TRP A 104 -1.08 11.13 -0.54
CA TRP A 104 -1.08 12.00 0.63
C TRP A 104 0.28 12.71 0.81
N GLU A 105 1.40 12.01 0.71
CA GLU A 105 2.76 12.59 0.83
C GLU A 105 3.01 13.63 -0.27
N ALA A 106 2.52 13.39 -1.49
CA ALA A 106 2.63 14.36 -2.59
C ALA A 106 1.90 15.68 -2.28
N LEU A 107 0.78 15.62 -1.54
CA LEU A 107 0.01 16.78 -1.06
C LEU A 107 0.59 17.44 0.19
N HIS A 108 1.52 16.77 0.88
CA HIS A 108 2.17 17.26 2.11
C HIS A 108 3.69 17.34 1.93
N PRO A 109 4.23 18.35 1.22
CA PRO A 109 5.64 18.43 0.89
C PRO A 109 6.61 18.37 2.08
N GLY A 110 6.17 18.82 3.27
CA GLY A 110 6.94 18.75 4.52
C GLY A 110 7.09 17.35 5.10
N SER A 111 6.30 16.39 4.61
CA SER A 111 6.35 14.98 4.99
C SER A 111 7.29 14.16 4.10
N ARG A 112 7.80 14.73 2.99
CA ARG A 112 8.64 14.02 2.01
C ARG A 112 9.94 13.53 2.62
N ARG A 113 10.29 12.28 2.33
CA ARG A 113 11.52 11.65 2.82
C ARG A 113 12.32 11.00 1.70
N SER A 114 13.40 10.33 2.07
CA SER A 114 14.07 9.42 1.14
C SER A 114 13.09 8.33 0.68
N ARG A 115 13.34 7.74 -0.49
CA ARG A 115 12.46 6.71 -1.06
C ARG A 115 12.23 5.56 -0.08
N GLU A 116 13.28 5.04 0.54
CA GLU A 116 13.19 3.93 1.50
C GLU A 116 12.27 4.26 2.69
N GLN A 117 12.39 5.48 3.22
CA GLN A 117 11.56 5.94 4.34
C GLN A 117 10.10 6.14 3.94
N SER A 118 9.86 6.66 2.73
CA SER A 118 8.50 6.83 2.18
C SER A 118 7.81 5.47 1.98
N GLU A 119 8.50 4.46 1.43
CA GLU A 119 7.93 3.10 1.30
C GLU A 119 7.61 2.47 2.67
N HIS A 120 8.45 2.69 3.68
CA HIS A 120 8.20 2.19 5.03
C HIS A 120 7.02 2.91 5.70
N ALA A 121 6.92 4.23 5.54
CA ALA A 121 5.77 5.00 6.02
C ALA A 121 4.47 4.59 5.31
N ALA A 122 4.52 4.32 4.00
CA ALA A 122 3.39 3.80 3.23
C ALA A 122 2.90 2.44 3.75
N GLY A 123 3.83 1.54 4.09
CA GLY A 123 3.49 0.25 4.70
C GLY A 123 2.83 0.42 6.08
N SER A 124 3.34 1.33 6.92
CA SER A 124 2.74 1.64 8.23
C SER A 124 1.37 2.31 8.10
N PHE A 125 1.20 3.18 7.11
CA PHE A 125 -0.08 3.81 6.77
C PHE A 125 -1.11 2.75 6.38
N ALA A 126 -0.78 1.86 5.43
CA ALA A 126 -1.67 0.81 4.96
C ALA A 126 -2.04 -0.16 6.09
N MET A 127 -1.06 -0.56 6.91
CA MET A 127 -1.28 -1.38 8.11
C MET A 127 -2.26 -0.71 9.08
N THR A 128 -2.07 0.59 9.37
CA THR A 128 -2.92 1.33 10.30
C THR A 128 -4.33 1.54 9.75
N LEU A 129 -4.44 1.87 8.47
CA LEU A 129 -5.71 2.14 7.78
C LEU A 129 -6.57 0.87 7.64
N LEU A 130 -5.94 -0.28 7.40
CA LEU A 130 -6.62 -1.58 7.31
C LEU A 130 -6.72 -2.32 8.64
N GLY A 131 -6.11 -1.78 9.70
CA GLY A 131 -6.04 -2.42 10.99
C GLY A 131 -5.27 -3.74 10.97
N LEU A 132 -4.25 -3.90 10.14
CA LEU A 132 -3.38 -5.08 10.15
C LEU A 132 -2.50 -5.09 11.40
N THR A 133 -2.08 -6.27 11.86
CA THR A 133 -1.22 -6.41 13.05
C THR A 133 0.25 -6.53 12.70
N ARG A 134 0.58 -6.80 11.43
CA ARG A 134 1.93 -6.96 10.92
C ARG A 134 2.21 -6.02 9.78
N HIS A 135 3.47 -5.58 9.70
CA HIS A 135 3.92 -4.72 8.62
C HIS A 135 3.85 -5.44 7.25
N PRO A 136 3.43 -4.75 6.17
CA PRO A 136 3.32 -5.31 4.82
C PRO A 136 4.62 -5.90 4.25
N GLU A 137 5.80 -5.53 4.75
CA GLU A 137 7.09 -6.16 4.40
C GLU A 137 7.10 -7.70 4.53
N GLN A 138 6.19 -8.28 5.34
CA GLN A 138 6.04 -9.74 5.41
C GLN A 138 5.39 -10.34 4.15
N LEU A 139 4.56 -9.57 3.44
CA LEU A 139 4.00 -9.96 2.15
C LEU A 139 5.05 -9.92 1.05
N ASP A 140 6.08 -9.07 1.14
CA ASP A 140 7.20 -9.08 0.19
C ASP A 140 7.94 -10.42 0.20
N ARG A 141 8.00 -11.10 1.35
CA ARG A 141 8.60 -12.44 1.45
C ARG A 141 7.73 -13.50 0.78
N LEU A 142 6.41 -13.39 0.92
CA LEU A 142 5.45 -14.26 0.24
C LEU A 142 5.48 -14.03 -1.27
N ALA A 143 5.53 -12.76 -1.70
CA ALA A 143 5.70 -12.37 -3.10
C ALA A 143 6.97 -12.97 -3.69
N ARG A 144 8.13 -12.83 -3.01
CA ARG A 144 9.39 -13.44 -3.50
C ARG A 144 9.28 -14.95 -3.72
N GLY A 145 8.55 -15.67 -2.86
CA GLY A 145 8.27 -17.09 -3.07
C GLY A 145 7.34 -17.34 -4.26
N ALA A 146 6.27 -16.56 -4.39
CA ALA A 146 5.24 -16.73 -5.42
C ALA A 146 5.73 -16.48 -6.87
N PHE A 147 6.77 -15.65 -7.05
CA PHE A 147 7.33 -15.33 -8.36
C PHE A 147 8.66 -16.06 -8.65
N GLN A 148 9.10 -16.96 -7.77
CA GLN A 148 10.28 -17.83 -7.96
C GLN A 148 9.92 -19.30 -8.23
N SER A 149 8.63 -19.65 -8.12
CA SER A 149 8.08 -21.00 -8.36
C SER A 149 7.61 -21.23 -9.79
#